data_AF-A0A0S8DL52-F1
#
_entry.id   AF-A0A0S8DL52-F1
#
_cell.length_a   1.000
_cell.length_b   1.000
_cell.length_c   1.000
_cell.angle_alpha   90.00
_cell.angle_beta   90.00
_cell.angle_gamma   90.00
#
_symmetry.space_group_name_H-M   'P 1'
#
loop_
_entity.id
_entity.type
_entity.pdbx_description
1 polymer ?
#
loop_
_entity_poly.entity_id
_entity_poly.type
_entity_poly.pdbx_seq_one_letter_code
_entity_poly.pdbx_strand_id
1 'polypeptide(L)'
;MTEPNRRINEIMPILGYLAALVFFALGATFLLTIGKGWDRREMVDAIRQARLEAKAYSPRDMADNIRPAAAAGVFYPFSGDALSGEIDKLLSAAKPIKLQGVQAVLVPHAGYIYSGKVAAASFREVAGDFRRVFILAANHSGEANFSGVSLPPYSHYEIPGVQIPVANIVDDLLADPLFQEVPAAHTKYVIEVELPFLHILKGKAAHPDFTVIPMILGKMDNDAIARLAEILNGYADDKTLFVFSVDLSHFYTDSKARQLDSLTIQSILSRDSKTLSQTTADGPQVLLTMVQLAELQGWESTLLKYDNSGNVSGDRSNVVGYAAIAFHEPFTLSPGEKHELLKLARSTIEEYLEKGDFSETDSILLEKHSIMRIPRSVFVTLKKSGKLRGCIGDIVSPGPLHENIQLCAVRSAAKDYRFSPVTLEELEGLVISISVLEFPIQLQADNPLQYPSLLQPGKDGVIIVYKGKRSIYLPQVWEDIPNPVNFLSQLCLKQGSPANCWQDRQAILYRFGALEFGEEHK
;
A
#
# COMPACT_ATOMS: atom_id res chain seq x y z
N MET A 1 -45.24 -0.42 -8.93
CA MET A 1 -45.26 -1.77 -8.35
C MET A 1 -46.35 -1.83 -7.31
N THR A 2 -47.22 -2.83 -7.35
CA THR A 2 -48.35 -3.00 -6.42
C THR A 2 -47.85 -3.33 -5.02
N GLU A 3 -48.56 -2.83 -4.00
CA GLU A 3 -48.31 -2.98 -2.55
C GLU A 3 -47.86 -4.37 -2.05
N PRO A 4 -48.27 -5.52 -2.64
CA PRO A 4 -47.79 -6.84 -2.21
C PRO A 4 -46.29 -7.08 -2.45
N ASN A 5 -45.69 -6.47 -3.49
CA ASN A 5 -44.27 -6.68 -3.83
C ASN A 5 -43.32 -5.88 -2.92
N ARG A 6 -43.83 -4.85 -2.23
CA ARG A 6 -43.04 -4.05 -1.28
C ARG A 6 -42.80 -4.85 0.01
N ARG A 7 -43.80 -5.59 0.49
CA ARG A 7 -43.67 -6.49 1.65
C ARG A 7 -42.77 -7.70 1.37
N ILE A 8 -42.77 -8.25 0.16
CA ILE A 8 -41.87 -9.38 -0.18
C ILE A 8 -40.40 -8.94 -0.19
N ASN A 9 -40.10 -7.72 -0.62
CA ASN A 9 -38.74 -7.16 -0.63
C ASN A 9 -38.25 -6.70 0.76
N GLU A 10 -39.15 -6.36 1.69
CA GLU A 10 -38.81 -6.08 3.09
C GLU A 10 -38.57 -7.38 3.90
N ILE A 11 -39.22 -8.49 3.52
CA ILE A 11 -39.12 -9.77 4.23
C ILE A 11 -37.94 -10.61 3.73
N MET A 12 -37.49 -10.45 2.47
CA MET A 12 -36.37 -11.24 1.91
C MET A 12 -35.01 -11.10 2.64
N PRO A 13 -34.56 -9.91 3.09
CA PRO A 13 -33.34 -9.77 3.90
C PRO A 13 -33.51 -10.40 5.28
N ILE A 14 -34.71 -10.28 5.87
CA ILE A 14 -35.06 -10.87 7.17
C ILE A 14 -35.14 -12.40 7.06
N LEU A 15 -35.64 -12.94 5.95
CA LEU A 15 -35.63 -14.36 5.61
C LEU A 15 -34.21 -14.85 5.29
N GLY A 16 -33.35 -14.04 4.68
CA GLY A 16 -31.93 -14.35 4.50
C GLY A 16 -31.18 -14.40 5.82
N TYR A 17 -31.48 -13.48 6.74
CA TYR A 17 -30.93 -13.44 8.10
C TYR A 17 -31.46 -14.59 8.97
N LEU A 18 -32.75 -14.91 8.86
CA LEU A 18 -33.37 -16.09 9.50
C LEU A 18 -32.87 -17.39 8.87
N ALA A 19 -32.64 -17.45 7.56
CA ALA A 19 -32.07 -18.61 6.89
C ALA A 19 -30.61 -18.80 7.27
N ALA A 20 -29.81 -17.73 7.41
CA ALA A 20 -28.46 -17.80 7.94
C ALA A 20 -28.43 -18.27 9.40
N LEU A 21 -29.33 -17.74 10.25
CA LEU A 21 -29.52 -18.19 11.64
C LEU A 21 -30.01 -19.64 11.72
N VAL A 22 -30.87 -20.09 10.81
CA VAL A 22 -31.37 -21.47 10.74
C VAL A 22 -30.31 -22.41 10.17
N PHE A 23 -29.52 -22.02 9.17
CA PHE A 23 -28.36 -22.77 8.68
C PHE A 23 -27.26 -22.86 9.74
N PHE A 24 -27.07 -21.82 10.55
CA PHE A 24 -26.15 -21.86 11.70
C PHE A 24 -26.71 -22.68 12.86
N ALA A 25 -28.01 -22.59 13.15
CA ALA A 25 -28.65 -23.42 14.17
C ALA A 25 -28.63 -24.89 13.74
N LEU A 26 -28.89 -25.20 12.46
CA LEU A 26 -28.76 -26.53 11.88
C LEU A 26 -27.31 -26.99 11.79
N GLY A 27 -26.36 -26.10 11.50
CA GLY A 27 -24.92 -26.37 11.51
C GLY A 27 -24.38 -26.63 12.93
N ALA A 28 -24.86 -25.91 13.93
CA ALA A 28 -24.60 -26.14 15.35
C ALA A 28 -25.26 -27.45 15.82
N THR A 29 -26.47 -27.77 15.33
CA THR A 29 -27.14 -29.05 15.61
C THR A 29 -26.45 -30.22 14.91
N PHE A 30 -25.91 -29.99 13.70
CA PHE A 30 -25.10 -30.94 12.95
C PHE A 30 -23.74 -31.15 13.62
N LEU A 31 -23.09 -30.10 14.15
CA LEU A 31 -21.85 -30.21 14.92
C LEU A 31 -22.05 -30.85 16.31
N LEU A 32 -23.22 -30.64 16.94
CA LEU A 32 -23.64 -31.35 18.15
C LEU A 32 -23.84 -32.86 17.91
N THR A 33 -24.11 -33.29 16.67
CA THR A 33 -24.22 -34.73 16.31
C THR A 33 -22.87 -35.36 15.94
N ILE A 34 -21.81 -34.56 15.71
CA ILE A 34 -20.42 -35.02 15.47
C ILE A 34 -19.50 -34.64 16.65
N GLY A 35 -19.85 -35.06 17.86
CA GLY A 35 -18.91 -35.52 18.91
C GLY A 35 -17.70 -34.67 19.34
N LYS A 36 -17.55 -33.40 18.93
CA LYS A 36 -16.52 -32.49 19.44
C LYS A 36 -17.18 -31.49 20.38
N GLY A 37 -17.11 -31.79 21.67
CA GLY A 37 -17.61 -30.93 22.74
C GLY A 37 -16.89 -29.60 22.76
N TRP A 38 -17.56 -28.56 22.28
CA TRP A 38 -17.24 -27.18 22.62
C TRP A 38 -17.84 -26.87 23.99
N ASP A 39 -17.10 -26.19 24.86
CA ASP A 39 -17.66 -25.66 26.10
C ASP A 39 -18.75 -24.63 25.77
N ARG A 40 -19.83 -24.59 26.56
CA ARG A 40 -20.94 -23.63 26.41
C ARG A 40 -20.44 -22.19 26.44
N ARG A 41 -19.32 -21.91 27.12
CA ARG A 41 -18.64 -20.60 27.11
C ARG A 41 -17.99 -20.28 25.77
N GLU A 42 -17.23 -21.21 25.20
CA GLU A 42 -16.58 -21.05 23.89
C GLU A 42 -17.61 -20.84 22.77
N MET A 43 -18.75 -21.53 22.83
CA MET A 43 -19.84 -21.31 21.88
C MET A 43 -20.51 -19.94 22.04
N VAL A 44 -20.71 -19.48 23.28
CA VAL A 44 -21.26 -18.14 23.55
C VAL A 44 -20.29 -17.04 23.13
N ASP A 45 -18.99 -17.23 23.36
CA ASP A 45 -17.95 -16.29 22.94
C ASP A 45 -17.80 -16.27 21.42
N ALA A 46 -17.87 -17.41 20.73
CA ALA A 46 -17.87 -17.46 19.27
C ALA A 46 -19.12 -16.84 18.65
N ILE A 47 -20.32 -17.06 19.23
CA ILE A 47 -21.55 -16.38 18.78
C ILE A 47 -21.45 -14.87 19.05
N ARG A 48 -20.86 -14.46 20.18
CA ARG A 48 -20.64 -13.06 20.51
C ARG A 48 -19.65 -12.41 19.54
N GLN A 49 -18.53 -13.06 19.24
CA GLN A 49 -17.54 -12.60 18.27
C GLN A 49 -18.12 -12.55 16.86
N ALA A 50 -18.80 -13.59 16.41
CA ALA A 50 -19.49 -13.60 15.12
C ALA A 50 -20.58 -12.52 15.05
N ARG A 51 -21.26 -12.20 16.16
CA ARG A 51 -22.23 -11.09 16.22
C ARG A 51 -21.54 -9.72 16.21
N LEU A 52 -20.38 -9.59 16.85
CA LEU A 52 -19.56 -8.37 16.80
C LEU A 52 -18.99 -8.15 15.40
N GLU A 53 -18.49 -9.19 14.75
CA GLU A 53 -18.07 -9.20 13.34
C GLU A 53 -19.26 -8.88 12.42
N ALA A 54 -20.40 -9.58 12.55
CA ALA A 54 -21.59 -9.30 11.75
C ALA A 54 -22.13 -7.88 11.96
N LYS A 55 -22.07 -7.37 13.20
CA LYS A 55 -22.39 -5.98 13.50
C LYS A 55 -21.40 -5.08 12.75
N ALA A 56 -20.10 -5.33 12.86
CA ALA A 56 -19.03 -4.50 12.33
C ALA A 56 -19.04 -4.26 10.80
N TYR A 57 -19.74 -5.12 10.04
CA TYR A 57 -19.91 -5.03 8.59
C TYR A 57 -21.34 -4.70 8.14
N SER A 58 -22.26 -4.48 9.08
CA SER A 58 -23.68 -4.27 8.75
C SER A 58 -24.02 -2.78 8.56
N PRO A 59 -24.97 -2.46 7.67
CA PRO A 59 -25.49 -1.10 7.53
C PRO A 59 -26.02 -0.54 8.85
N ARG A 60 -25.93 0.79 9.01
CA ARG A 60 -26.45 1.53 10.16
C ARG A 60 -27.97 1.37 10.27
N ASP A 61 -28.44 1.00 11.46
CA ASP A 61 -29.86 0.74 11.74
C ASP A 61 -30.60 2.03 12.11
N MET A 62 -30.90 2.84 11.10
CA MET A 62 -31.62 4.11 11.23
C MET A 62 -32.55 4.36 10.05
N ALA A 63 -33.53 5.26 10.21
CA ALA A 63 -34.39 5.67 9.11
C ALA A 63 -33.55 6.19 7.92
N ASP A 64 -34.02 5.95 6.68
CA ASP A 64 -33.32 6.31 5.44
C ASP A 64 -33.00 7.82 5.38
N ASN A 65 -31.87 8.19 5.96
CA ASN A 65 -31.27 9.51 5.89
C ASN A 65 -30.08 9.41 4.94
N ILE A 66 -30.29 9.81 3.70
CA ILE A 66 -29.33 9.61 2.60
C ILE A 66 -28.61 10.94 2.34
N ARG A 67 -27.28 10.90 2.31
CA ARG A 67 -26.50 12.03 1.81
C ARG A 67 -26.56 12.04 0.28
N PRO A 68 -27.05 13.12 -0.36
CA PRO A 68 -27.13 13.18 -1.82
C PRO A 68 -25.74 13.29 -2.47
N ALA A 69 -25.67 12.91 -3.75
CA ALA A 69 -24.47 13.07 -4.58
C ALA A 69 -24.23 14.55 -4.92
N ALA A 70 -23.34 15.22 -4.17
CA ALA A 70 -23.06 16.65 -4.30
C ALA A 70 -21.96 16.96 -5.32
N ALA A 71 -21.13 15.98 -5.70
CA ALA A 71 -20.03 16.14 -6.64
C ALA A 71 -20.39 15.70 -8.08
N ALA A 72 -21.53 15.04 -8.26
CA ALA A 72 -22.02 14.61 -9.57
C ALA A 72 -22.23 15.79 -10.53
N GLY A 73 -21.67 15.69 -11.72
CA GLY A 73 -21.69 16.74 -12.76
C GLY A 73 -20.61 17.82 -12.59
N VAL A 74 -19.88 17.85 -11.49
CA VAL A 74 -18.83 18.84 -11.21
C VAL A 74 -17.45 18.18 -11.09
N PHE A 75 -17.33 17.17 -10.23
CA PHE A 75 -16.09 16.44 -9.99
C PHE A 75 -16.00 15.17 -10.82
N TYR A 76 -17.13 14.58 -11.16
CA TYR A 76 -17.24 13.37 -11.96
C TYR A 76 -18.57 13.38 -12.75
N PRO A 77 -18.76 12.52 -13.78
CA PRO A 77 -19.97 12.54 -14.61
C PRO A 77 -21.29 12.36 -13.84
N PHE A 78 -22.35 13.05 -14.26
CA PHE A 78 -23.64 13.03 -13.57
C PHE A 78 -24.41 11.70 -13.70
N SER A 79 -24.30 11.01 -14.84
CA SER A 79 -25.01 9.74 -15.09
C SER A 79 -24.17 8.53 -14.65
N GLY A 80 -24.80 7.51 -14.06
CA GLY A 80 -24.13 6.28 -13.59
C GLY A 80 -23.35 5.54 -14.69
N ASP A 81 -23.88 5.46 -15.92
CA ASP A 81 -23.20 4.80 -17.04
C ASP A 81 -21.93 5.55 -17.46
N ALA A 82 -22.00 6.87 -17.61
CA ALA A 82 -20.83 7.69 -17.96
C ALA A 82 -19.77 7.68 -16.84
N LEU A 83 -20.20 7.72 -15.57
CA LEU A 83 -19.32 7.61 -14.41
C LEU A 83 -18.58 6.26 -14.40
N SER A 84 -19.34 5.18 -14.60
CA SER A 84 -18.78 3.83 -14.68
C SER A 84 -17.79 3.66 -15.82
N GLY A 85 -18.12 4.18 -17.00
CA GLY A 85 -17.23 4.14 -18.17
C GLY A 85 -15.95 4.96 -17.99
N GLU A 86 -16.03 6.13 -17.35
CA GLU A 86 -14.86 6.95 -17.06
C GLU A 86 -13.93 6.25 -16.05
N ILE A 87 -14.48 5.65 -14.99
CA ILE A 87 -13.67 4.93 -14.00
C ILE A 87 -13.05 3.66 -14.59
N ASP A 88 -13.79 2.87 -15.37
CA ASP A 88 -13.23 1.70 -16.05
C ASP A 88 -12.05 2.08 -16.94
N LYS A 89 -12.17 3.20 -17.67
CA LYS A 89 -11.10 3.74 -18.51
C LYS A 89 -9.90 4.17 -17.67
N LEU A 90 -10.11 4.86 -16.55
CA LEU A 90 -9.05 5.28 -15.64
C LEU A 90 -8.32 4.07 -15.03
N LEU A 91 -9.07 3.09 -14.51
CA LEU A 91 -8.54 1.85 -13.93
C LEU A 91 -7.82 0.96 -14.96
N SER A 92 -8.31 0.92 -16.20
CA SER A 92 -7.67 0.15 -17.29
C SER A 92 -6.38 0.82 -17.77
N ALA A 93 -6.29 2.14 -17.70
CA ALA A 93 -5.08 2.89 -18.03
C ALA A 93 -4.01 2.80 -16.93
N ALA A 94 -4.43 2.58 -15.68
CA ALA A 94 -3.52 2.31 -14.56
C ALA A 94 -2.93 0.90 -14.70
N LYS A 95 -1.60 0.81 -14.83
CA LYS A 95 -0.87 -0.46 -14.85
C LYS A 95 -0.57 -0.87 -13.41
N PRO A 96 -1.20 -1.92 -12.85
CA PRO A 96 -0.88 -2.36 -11.51
C PRO A 96 0.52 -2.96 -11.46
N ILE A 97 1.22 -2.67 -10.37
CA ILE A 97 2.44 -3.37 -9.95
C ILE A 97 2.12 -4.62 -9.12
N LYS A 98 0.85 -4.83 -8.75
CA LYS A 98 0.32 -6.04 -8.10
C LYS A 98 0.91 -6.29 -6.72
N LEU A 99 0.84 -5.29 -5.87
CA LEU A 99 1.20 -5.42 -4.46
C LEU A 99 0.31 -6.48 -3.78
N GLN A 100 0.90 -7.24 -2.86
CA GLN A 100 0.16 -8.19 -2.03
C GLN A 100 -0.26 -7.55 -0.72
N GLY A 101 -1.44 -7.91 -0.22
CA GLY A 101 -1.92 -7.47 1.09
C GLY A 101 -2.06 -5.96 1.17
N VAL A 102 -2.62 -5.29 0.15
CA VAL A 102 -2.92 -3.86 0.19
C VAL A 102 -4.06 -3.61 1.18
N GLN A 103 -3.75 -2.98 2.31
CA GLN A 103 -4.68 -2.72 3.41
C GLN A 103 -5.14 -1.25 3.43
N ALA A 104 -4.34 -0.35 2.87
CA ALA A 104 -4.71 1.05 2.78
C ALA A 104 -4.19 1.76 1.53
N VAL A 105 -4.83 2.86 1.15
CA VAL A 105 -4.42 3.71 0.04
C VAL A 105 -4.54 5.19 0.39
N LEU A 106 -3.56 5.98 -0.06
CA LEU A 106 -3.66 7.43 -0.19
C LEU A 106 -4.16 7.74 -1.61
N VAL A 107 -5.18 8.58 -1.69
CA VAL A 107 -5.82 9.00 -2.95
C VAL A 107 -6.12 10.50 -2.93
N PRO A 108 -6.00 11.19 -4.09
CA PRO A 108 -6.41 12.58 -4.24
C PRO A 108 -7.91 12.70 -4.49
N HIS A 109 -8.51 13.83 -4.10
CA HIS A 109 -9.95 14.07 -4.16
C HIS A 109 -10.38 15.25 -5.06
N ALA A 110 -9.48 15.79 -5.90
CA ALA A 110 -9.88 16.71 -6.96
C ALA A 110 -10.81 16.06 -8.01
N GLY A 111 -11.34 16.86 -8.93
CA GLY A 111 -12.17 16.34 -10.03
C GLY A 111 -11.43 15.34 -10.90
N TYR A 112 -12.12 14.31 -11.40
CA TYR A 112 -11.52 13.17 -12.10
C TYR A 112 -10.71 13.55 -13.33
N ILE A 113 -11.07 14.65 -14.00
CA ILE A 113 -10.29 15.21 -15.10
C ILE A 113 -8.86 15.55 -14.70
N TYR A 114 -8.63 15.98 -13.46
CA TYR A 114 -7.34 16.36 -12.91
C TYR A 114 -6.64 15.19 -12.21
N SER A 115 -7.30 14.57 -11.23
CA SER A 115 -6.68 13.63 -10.30
C SER A 115 -7.09 12.17 -10.51
N GLY A 116 -8.11 11.89 -11.33
CA GLY A 116 -8.69 10.55 -11.47
C GLY A 116 -7.68 9.49 -11.92
N LYS A 117 -6.70 9.85 -12.76
CA LYS A 117 -5.60 8.95 -13.18
C LYS A 117 -4.66 8.60 -12.02
N VAL A 118 -4.50 9.49 -11.06
CA VAL A 118 -3.69 9.28 -9.86
C VAL A 118 -4.48 8.40 -8.90
N ALA A 119 -5.72 8.76 -8.56
CA ALA A 119 -6.59 7.92 -7.71
C ALA A 119 -6.73 6.48 -8.25
N ALA A 120 -6.91 6.31 -9.56
CA ALA A 120 -6.97 5.01 -10.20
C ALA A 120 -5.70 4.16 -10.01
N ALA A 121 -4.51 4.77 -9.88
CA ALA A 121 -3.29 4.02 -9.64
C ALA A 121 -3.33 3.31 -8.27
N SER A 122 -3.83 3.99 -7.23
CA SER A 122 -4.05 3.38 -5.90
C SER A 122 -5.15 2.32 -5.92
N PHE A 123 -6.35 2.68 -6.44
CA PHE A 123 -7.48 1.76 -6.44
C PHE A 123 -7.23 0.50 -7.28
N ARG A 124 -6.36 0.57 -8.28
CA ARG A 124 -6.01 -0.59 -9.11
C ARG A 124 -5.18 -1.64 -8.36
N GLU A 125 -4.52 -1.28 -7.25
CA GLU A 125 -3.81 -2.20 -6.36
C GLU A 125 -4.72 -2.85 -5.30
N VAL A 126 -5.90 -2.29 -5.05
CA VAL A 126 -6.81 -2.78 -4.02
C VAL A 126 -7.49 -4.08 -4.46
N ALA A 127 -7.45 -5.08 -3.59
CA ALA A 127 -8.23 -6.31 -3.76
C ALA A 127 -9.73 -6.03 -3.54
N GLY A 128 -10.60 -6.53 -4.43
CA GLY A 128 -12.05 -6.27 -4.38
C GLY A 128 -12.81 -7.05 -3.29
N ASP A 129 -12.12 -7.66 -2.32
CA ASP A 129 -12.69 -8.54 -1.30
C ASP A 129 -12.94 -7.85 0.05
N PHE A 130 -12.72 -6.53 0.15
CA PHE A 130 -13.11 -5.74 1.32
C PHE A 130 -14.64 -5.74 1.55
N ARG A 131 -15.04 -5.60 2.81
CA ARG A 131 -16.44 -5.41 3.25
C ARG A 131 -16.63 -4.15 4.08
N ARG A 132 -15.57 -3.63 4.67
CA ARG A 132 -15.56 -2.39 5.46
C ARG A 132 -14.56 -1.42 4.87
N VAL A 133 -14.96 -0.17 4.69
CA VAL A 133 -14.06 0.88 4.17
C VAL A 133 -14.09 2.10 5.06
N PHE A 134 -13.00 2.37 5.77
CA PHE A 134 -12.80 3.67 6.42
C PHE A 134 -12.34 4.67 5.38
N ILE A 135 -12.98 5.85 5.31
CA ILE A 135 -12.57 6.92 4.41
C ILE A 135 -12.30 8.15 5.25
N LEU A 136 -11.04 8.55 5.35
CA LEU A 136 -10.58 9.68 6.15
C LEU A 136 -10.25 10.85 5.24
N ALA A 137 -10.82 12.01 5.53
CA ALA A 137 -10.50 13.25 4.84
C ALA A 137 -10.42 14.42 5.84
N ALA A 138 -9.73 15.48 5.46
CA ALA A 138 -9.66 16.70 6.26
C ALA A 138 -10.94 17.52 6.11
N ASN A 139 -11.29 18.30 7.15
CA ASN A 139 -12.42 19.22 7.05
C ASN A 139 -12.17 20.35 6.05
N HIS A 140 -12.96 20.37 4.98
CA HIS A 140 -12.98 21.43 3.95
C HIS A 140 -14.20 22.36 4.09
N SER A 141 -15.01 22.19 5.14
CA SER A 141 -16.19 23.00 5.37
C SER A 141 -15.82 24.28 6.12
N GLY A 142 -15.91 25.43 5.43
CA GLY A 142 -15.74 26.74 6.06
C GLY A 142 -16.84 27.07 7.10
N GLU A 143 -17.92 26.28 7.12
CA GLU A 143 -19.05 26.46 8.04
C GLU A 143 -18.93 25.59 9.30
N ALA A 144 -18.01 24.62 9.32
CA ALA A 144 -17.78 23.73 10.45
C ALA A 144 -16.36 23.93 10.99
N ASN A 145 -16.22 24.23 12.28
CA ASN A 145 -14.94 24.26 12.97
C ASN A 145 -15.08 23.45 14.26
N PHE A 146 -14.36 22.34 14.34
CA PHE A 146 -14.45 21.39 15.44
C PHE A 146 -13.08 20.72 15.66
N SER A 147 -12.92 20.12 16.84
CA SER A 147 -11.77 19.29 17.18
C SER A 147 -12.15 17.80 17.18
N GLY A 148 -11.20 16.92 16.90
CA GLY A 148 -11.46 15.47 16.80
C GLY A 148 -12.06 15.07 15.45
N VAL A 149 -12.86 13.99 15.46
CA VAL A 149 -13.35 13.33 14.25
C VAL A 149 -14.87 13.48 14.13
N SER A 150 -15.32 13.98 12.98
CA SER A 150 -16.75 14.01 12.64
C SER A 150 -17.16 12.71 11.96
N LEU A 151 -18.27 12.15 12.43
CA LEU A 151 -18.99 11.04 11.81
C LEU A 151 -20.31 11.54 11.19
N PRO A 152 -20.80 10.90 10.11
CA PRO A 152 -21.97 11.37 9.39
C PRO A 152 -23.26 11.05 10.15
N PRO A 153 -24.29 11.91 10.08
CA PRO A 153 -25.65 11.58 10.57
C PRO A 153 -26.44 10.72 9.56
N TYR A 154 -25.78 10.13 8.57
CA TYR A 154 -26.41 9.49 7.42
C TYR A 154 -26.39 7.96 7.55
N SER A 155 -27.41 7.33 6.99
CA SER A 155 -27.50 5.88 6.78
C SER A 155 -26.76 5.44 5.51
N HIS A 156 -26.73 6.29 4.49
CA HIS A 156 -26.17 6.01 3.17
C HIS A 156 -25.54 7.25 2.55
N TYR A 157 -24.56 7.03 1.67
CA TYR A 157 -24.07 8.04 0.73
C TYR A 157 -24.55 7.67 -0.68
N GLU A 158 -25.14 8.62 -1.37
CA GLU A 158 -25.55 8.45 -2.76
C GLU A 158 -24.40 8.81 -3.71
N ILE A 159 -24.25 7.98 -4.74
CA ILE A 159 -23.57 8.27 -6.00
C ILE A 159 -24.59 8.04 -7.13
N PRO A 160 -24.37 8.50 -8.38
CA PRO A 160 -25.35 8.35 -9.46
C PRO A 160 -25.90 6.92 -9.62
N GLY A 161 -27.15 6.72 -9.20
CA GLY A 161 -27.90 5.47 -9.32
C GLY A 161 -27.66 4.42 -8.21
N VAL A 162 -26.83 4.71 -7.21
CA VAL A 162 -26.48 3.73 -6.15
C VAL A 162 -26.37 4.41 -4.78
N GLN A 163 -26.85 3.73 -3.74
CA GLN A 163 -26.70 4.13 -2.35
C GLN A 163 -25.72 3.19 -1.66
N ILE A 164 -24.64 3.74 -1.12
CA ILE A 164 -23.60 2.99 -0.40
C ILE A 164 -23.89 3.10 1.10
N PRO A 165 -24.06 1.98 1.81
CA PRO A 165 -24.44 1.99 3.21
C PRO A 165 -23.30 2.47 4.11
N VAL A 166 -23.64 3.28 5.10
CA VAL A 166 -22.74 3.64 6.21
C VAL A 166 -22.78 2.50 7.24
N ALA A 167 -21.61 2.12 7.76
CA ALA A 167 -21.54 1.03 8.74
C ALA A 167 -22.10 1.45 10.09
N ASN A 168 -22.73 0.52 10.80
CA ASN A 168 -23.27 0.78 12.13
C ASN A 168 -22.20 1.07 13.21
N ILE A 169 -20.93 0.73 12.97
CA ILE A 169 -19.84 1.00 13.93
C ILE A 169 -19.64 2.49 14.16
N VAL A 170 -20.17 3.33 13.27
CA VAL A 170 -20.30 4.77 13.50
C VAL A 170 -20.95 5.07 14.85
N ASP A 171 -22.01 4.35 15.22
CA ASP A 171 -22.70 4.57 16.50
C ASP A 171 -21.86 4.12 17.71
N ASP A 172 -21.10 3.05 17.56
CA ASP A 172 -20.21 2.56 18.60
C ASP A 172 -19.01 3.51 18.78
N LEU A 173 -18.50 4.11 17.69
CA LEU A 173 -17.43 5.11 17.72
C LEU A 173 -17.85 6.41 18.42
N LEU A 174 -19.12 6.83 18.31
CA LEU A 174 -19.65 8.01 19.00
C LEU A 174 -19.61 7.92 20.53
N ALA A 175 -19.36 6.73 21.10
CA ALA A 175 -19.15 6.56 22.53
C ALA A 175 -17.77 7.07 23.01
N ASP A 176 -16.78 7.19 22.11
CA ASP A 176 -15.47 7.73 22.43
C ASP A 176 -15.46 9.26 22.22
N PRO A 177 -14.97 10.05 23.20
CA PRO A 177 -15.01 11.52 23.15
C PRO A 177 -14.21 12.14 22.00
N LEU A 178 -13.37 11.35 21.31
CA LEU A 178 -12.71 11.78 20.10
C LEU A 178 -13.69 12.00 18.93
N PHE A 179 -14.83 11.32 18.93
CA PHE A 179 -15.80 11.36 17.85
C PHE A 179 -17.04 12.17 18.22
N GLN A 180 -17.64 12.79 17.20
CA GLN A 180 -18.87 13.55 17.31
C GLN A 180 -19.60 13.56 15.96
N GLU A 181 -20.90 13.85 15.94
CA GLU A 181 -21.62 14.11 14.68
C GLU A 181 -21.54 15.61 14.35
N VAL A 182 -20.90 15.96 13.22
CA VAL A 182 -20.89 17.33 12.69
C VAL A 182 -21.43 17.32 11.25
N PRO A 183 -22.76 17.35 11.05
CA PRO A 183 -23.40 17.21 9.73
C PRO A 183 -22.83 18.14 8.65
N ALA A 184 -22.52 19.39 9.01
CA ALA A 184 -21.97 20.40 8.11
C ALA A 184 -20.57 20.07 7.57
N ALA A 185 -19.81 19.18 8.22
CA ALA A 185 -18.52 18.71 7.74
C ALA A 185 -18.66 17.71 6.58
N HIS A 186 -19.76 16.97 6.54
CA HIS A 186 -20.02 15.90 5.57
C HIS A 186 -20.73 16.38 4.29
N THR A 187 -21.01 17.68 4.15
CA THR A 187 -21.64 18.26 2.94
C THR A 187 -20.66 18.38 1.77
N LYS A 188 -19.34 18.34 2.04
CA LYS A 188 -18.29 18.46 1.02
C LYS A 188 -18.06 17.14 0.28
N TYR A 189 -17.43 17.24 -0.89
CA TYR A 189 -17.25 16.14 -1.84
C TYR A 189 -16.10 15.18 -1.51
N VAL A 190 -15.19 15.53 -0.59
CA VAL A 190 -13.91 14.84 -0.37
C VAL A 190 -14.01 13.34 -0.05
N ILE A 191 -15.09 12.90 0.60
CA ILE A 191 -15.39 11.47 0.79
C ILE A 191 -16.07 10.89 -0.46
N GLU A 192 -17.00 11.64 -1.02
CA GLU A 192 -17.89 11.19 -2.10
C GLU A 192 -17.13 10.82 -3.36
N VAL A 193 -16.09 11.59 -3.72
CA VAL A 193 -15.33 11.35 -4.96
C VAL A 193 -14.59 10.01 -4.96
N GLU A 194 -14.38 9.39 -3.80
CA GLU A 194 -13.74 8.07 -3.69
C GLU A 194 -14.73 6.91 -3.84
N LEU A 195 -16.02 7.17 -3.55
CA LEU A 195 -17.06 6.15 -3.52
C LEU A 195 -17.30 5.45 -4.87
N PRO A 196 -17.30 6.15 -6.01
CA PRO A 196 -17.45 5.49 -7.30
C PRO A 196 -16.35 4.46 -7.58
N PHE A 197 -15.08 4.73 -7.24
CA PHE A 197 -14.00 3.76 -7.45
C PHE A 197 -14.25 2.47 -6.65
N LEU A 198 -14.61 2.59 -5.37
CA LEU A 198 -14.92 1.45 -4.51
C LEU A 198 -16.09 0.62 -5.07
N HIS A 199 -17.15 1.28 -5.54
CA HIS A 199 -18.30 0.62 -6.13
C HIS A 199 -17.94 -0.19 -7.39
N ILE A 200 -17.07 0.36 -8.24
CA ILE A 200 -16.59 -0.31 -9.46
C ILE A 200 -15.72 -1.52 -9.12
N LEU A 201 -14.83 -1.41 -8.13
CA LEU A 201 -14.02 -2.54 -7.65
C LEU A 201 -14.88 -3.69 -7.10
N LYS A 202 -16.08 -3.39 -6.61
CA LYS A 202 -17.07 -4.35 -6.10
C LYS A 202 -18.06 -4.87 -7.16
N GLY A 203 -17.77 -4.65 -8.45
CA GLY A 203 -18.53 -5.24 -9.55
C GLY A 203 -19.86 -4.54 -9.88
N LYS A 204 -20.05 -3.29 -9.43
CA LYS A 204 -21.18 -2.42 -9.82
C LYS A 204 -22.58 -2.93 -9.42
N ALA A 205 -22.67 -3.73 -8.36
CA ALA A 205 -23.94 -4.26 -7.90
C ALA A 205 -24.85 -3.14 -7.39
N ALA A 206 -26.12 -3.11 -7.81
CA ALA A 206 -27.11 -2.12 -7.36
C ALA A 206 -27.23 -2.02 -5.82
N HIS A 207 -26.93 -3.12 -5.13
CA HIS A 207 -26.76 -3.18 -3.68
C HIS A 207 -25.32 -3.56 -3.35
N PRO A 208 -24.46 -2.60 -2.98
CA PRO A 208 -23.07 -2.87 -2.67
C PRO A 208 -22.92 -3.78 -1.44
N ASP A 209 -22.15 -4.87 -1.57
CA ASP A 209 -21.75 -5.75 -0.46
C ASP A 209 -20.51 -5.21 0.26
N PHE A 210 -20.59 -3.95 0.68
CA PHE A 210 -19.63 -3.31 1.58
C PHE A 210 -20.27 -2.08 2.24
N THR A 211 -19.76 -1.70 3.40
CA THR A 211 -20.14 -0.50 4.13
C THR A 211 -18.98 0.48 4.23
N VAL A 212 -19.30 1.78 4.31
CA VAL A 212 -18.30 2.84 4.50
C VAL A 212 -18.39 3.47 5.89
N ILE A 213 -17.26 3.96 6.39
CA ILE A 213 -17.16 4.78 7.60
C ILE A 213 -16.50 6.11 7.22
N PRO A 214 -17.29 7.09 6.79
CA PRO A 214 -16.82 8.44 6.50
C PRO A 214 -16.32 9.13 7.77
N MET A 215 -15.09 9.63 7.75
CA MET A 215 -14.48 10.35 8.86
C MET A 215 -13.93 11.68 8.34
N ILE A 216 -14.46 12.80 8.85
CA ILE A 216 -13.92 14.12 8.57
C ILE A 216 -13.12 14.60 9.78
N LEU A 217 -11.82 14.79 9.60
CA LEU A 217 -10.91 15.18 10.68
C LEU A 217 -10.86 16.71 10.81
N GLY A 218 -11.26 17.19 11.98
CA GLY A 218 -11.11 18.59 12.39
C GLY A 218 -9.70 18.88 12.92
N LYS A 219 -9.61 19.79 13.89
CA LYS A 219 -8.33 20.08 14.58
C LYS A 219 -7.98 18.92 15.51
N MET A 220 -6.74 18.45 15.44
CA MET A 220 -6.23 17.37 16.28
C MET A 220 -4.80 17.67 16.69
N ASP A 221 -4.47 17.39 17.95
CA ASP A 221 -3.09 17.34 18.44
C ASP A 221 -2.51 15.92 18.28
N ASN A 222 -1.24 15.74 18.63
CA ASN A 222 -0.55 14.46 18.46
C ASN A 222 -1.19 13.33 19.29
N ASP A 223 -1.75 13.64 20.46
CA ASP A 223 -2.39 12.64 21.33
C ASP A 223 -3.72 12.16 20.73
N ALA A 224 -4.52 13.09 20.19
CA ALA A 224 -5.74 12.75 19.45
C ALA A 224 -5.43 11.95 18.17
N ILE A 225 -4.36 12.29 17.45
CA ILE A 225 -3.91 11.56 16.25
C ILE A 225 -3.49 10.13 16.62
N ALA A 226 -2.70 9.97 17.68
CA ALA A 226 -2.28 8.66 18.18
C ALA A 226 -3.46 7.83 18.67
N ARG A 227 -4.41 8.46 19.38
CA ARG A 227 -5.64 7.79 19.82
C ARG A 227 -6.47 7.33 18.62
N LEU A 228 -6.60 8.15 17.57
CA LEU A 228 -7.30 7.75 16.35
C LEU A 228 -6.62 6.56 15.68
N ALA A 229 -5.29 6.60 15.52
CA ALA A 229 -4.52 5.50 14.92
C ALA A 229 -4.72 4.19 15.70
N GLU A 230 -4.69 4.22 17.03
CA GLU A 230 -4.94 3.04 17.88
C GLU A 230 -6.37 2.51 17.77
N ILE A 231 -7.36 3.38 17.65
CA ILE A 231 -8.75 2.95 17.43
C ILE A 231 -8.88 2.26 16.07
N LEU A 232 -8.33 2.85 15.01
CA LEU A 232 -8.35 2.27 13.66
C LEU A 232 -7.57 0.96 13.59
N ASN A 233 -6.45 0.86 14.31
CA ASN A 233 -5.65 -0.36 14.45
C ASN A 233 -6.49 -1.53 14.98
N GLY A 234 -7.40 -1.29 15.92
CA GLY A 234 -8.34 -2.30 16.42
C GLY A 234 -9.39 -2.79 15.40
N TYR A 235 -9.55 -2.10 14.27
CA TYR A 235 -10.43 -2.48 13.17
C TYR A 235 -9.67 -2.95 11.91
N ALA A 236 -8.35 -3.09 11.96
CA ALA A 236 -7.60 -3.62 10.83
C ALA A 236 -7.76 -5.15 10.75
N ASP A 237 -8.24 -5.64 9.61
CA ASP A 237 -8.39 -7.07 9.27
C ASP A 237 -8.41 -7.26 7.75
N ASP A 238 -8.46 -8.51 7.28
CA ASP A 238 -8.43 -8.87 5.85
C ASP A 238 -9.70 -8.49 5.06
N LYS A 239 -10.67 -7.83 5.70
CA LYS A 239 -11.90 -7.32 5.07
C LYS A 239 -12.06 -5.82 5.26
N THR A 240 -11.05 -5.15 5.79
CA THR A 240 -11.05 -3.70 6.01
C THR A 240 -10.08 -3.01 5.08
N LEU A 241 -10.58 -2.00 4.36
CA LEU A 241 -9.77 -1.09 3.58
C LEU A 241 -9.76 0.29 4.25
N PHE A 242 -8.59 0.92 4.35
CA PHE A 242 -8.48 2.32 4.74
C PHE A 242 -8.16 3.20 3.51
N VAL A 243 -8.99 4.21 3.27
CA VAL A 243 -8.81 5.19 2.19
C VAL A 243 -8.52 6.54 2.83
N PHE A 244 -7.33 7.06 2.59
CA PHE A 244 -6.90 8.39 3.04
C PHE A 244 -7.03 9.35 1.85
N SER A 245 -8.00 10.25 1.93
CA SER A 245 -8.36 11.19 0.86
C SER A 245 -7.68 12.54 1.11
N VAL A 246 -6.61 12.82 0.36
CA VAL A 246 -5.72 13.98 0.56
C VAL A 246 -5.16 14.47 -0.78
N ASP A 247 -5.38 15.74 -1.09
CA ASP A 247 -4.58 16.47 -2.08
C ASP A 247 -3.31 17.04 -1.41
N LEU A 248 -2.21 17.17 -2.16
CA LEU A 248 -0.93 17.65 -1.63
C LEU A 248 -0.85 19.19 -1.64
N SER A 249 0.24 19.77 -2.14
CA SER A 249 0.41 21.23 -2.14
C SER A 249 -0.62 21.95 -3.03
N HIS A 250 -0.98 23.18 -2.65
CA HIS A 250 -1.99 24.00 -3.32
C HIS A 250 -1.43 25.38 -3.71
N PHE A 251 -1.84 25.88 -4.88
CA PHE A 251 -1.61 27.27 -5.33
C PHE A 251 -0.13 27.68 -5.41
N TYR A 252 0.75 26.73 -5.74
CA TYR A 252 2.15 26.99 -6.03
C TYR A 252 2.45 26.83 -7.53
N THR A 253 3.58 27.36 -7.98
CA THR A 253 4.11 27.03 -9.30
C THR A 253 4.46 25.54 -9.38
N ASP A 254 4.37 24.95 -10.57
CA ASP A 254 4.67 23.52 -10.81
C ASP A 254 6.02 23.10 -10.20
N SER A 255 7.06 23.91 -10.39
CA SER A 255 8.38 23.63 -9.82
C SER A 255 8.39 23.63 -8.29
N LYS A 256 7.64 24.53 -7.64
CA LYS A 256 7.61 24.61 -6.18
C LYS A 256 6.71 23.53 -5.58
N ALA A 257 5.57 23.26 -6.20
CA ALA A 257 4.68 22.15 -5.84
C ALA A 257 5.45 20.82 -5.83
N ARG A 258 6.15 20.49 -6.94
CA ARG A 258 6.98 19.27 -7.03
C ARG A 258 8.01 19.14 -5.91
N GLN A 259 8.60 20.24 -5.45
CA GLN A 259 9.55 20.20 -4.34
C GLN A 259 8.86 19.89 -3.01
N LEU A 260 7.75 20.57 -2.71
CA LEU A 260 6.98 20.37 -1.47
C LEU A 260 6.32 18.99 -1.44
N ASP A 261 5.77 18.57 -2.56
CA ASP A 261 5.10 17.28 -2.72
C ASP A 261 6.10 16.13 -2.64
N SER A 262 7.29 16.26 -3.26
CA SER A 262 8.36 15.29 -3.12
C SER A 262 8.79 15.14 -1.66
N LEU A 263 8.87 16.25 -0.90
CA LEU A 263 9.19 16.18 0.52
C LEU A 263 8.10 15.43 1.28
N THR A 264 6.83 15.79 1.06
CA THR A 264 5.68 15.14 1.69
C THR A 264 5.63 13.65 1.40
N ILE A 265 5.75 13.26 0.13
CA ILE A 265 5.77 11.86 -0.30
C ILE A 265 6.93 11.11 0.37
N GLN A 266 8.14 11.68 0.35
CA GLN A 266 9.28 11.03 0.97
C GLN A 266 9.09 10.87 2.48
N SER A 267 8.50 11.85 3.16
CA SER A 267 8.19 11.75 4.58
C SER A 267 7.10 10.71 4.88
N ILE A 268 6.15 10.47 3.98
CA ILE A 268 5.22 9.33 4.08
C ILE A 268 5.99 8.03 3.96
N LEU A 269 6.79 7.87 2.90
CA LEU A 269 7.53 6.64 2.62
C LEU A 269 8.56 6.28 3.71
N SER A 270 9.16 7.30 4.32
CA SER A 270 10.14 7.15 5.40
C SER A 270 9.52 7.14 6.81
N ARG A 271 8.20 7.36 6.91
CA ARG A 271 7.45 7.54 8.16
C ARG A 271 7.97 8.69 9.05
N ASP A 272 8.45 9.76 8.43
CA ASP A 272 8.92 10.97 9.12
C ASP A 272 7.74 11.87 9.53
N SER A 273 7.10 11.52 10.63
CA SER A 273 5.97 12.26 11.21
C SER A 273 6.31 13.72 11.54
N LYS A 274 7.57 14.03 11.88
CA LYS A 274 7.98 15.40 12.20
C LYS A 274 7.90 16.27 10.96
N THR A 275 8.45 15.83 9.84
CA THR A 275 8.38 16.60 8.59
C THR A 275 6.96 16.64 8.04
N LEU A 276 6.19 15.55 8.19
CA LEU A 276 4.78 15.53 7.79
C LEU A 276 3.92 16.55 8.54
N SER A 277 4.19 16.82 9.82
CA SER A 277 3.45 17.82 10.58
C SER A 277 3.59 19.26 10.02
N GLN A 278 4.58 19.48 9.15
CA GLN A 278 4.90 20.77 8.55
C GLN A 278 4.58 20.84 7.05
N THR A 279 3.94 19.79 6.50
CA THR A 279 3.54 19.75 5.10
C THR A 279 2.51 20.81 4.74
N THR A 280 2.41 21.10 3.45
CA THR A 280 1.37 21.94 2.85
C THR A 280 0.22 21.12 2.24
N ALA A 281 0.18 19.81 2.50
CA ALA A 281 -0.92 18.93 2.07
C ALA A 281 -2.21 19.21 2.84
N ASP A 282 -3.34 18.79 2.26
CA ASP A 282 -4.64 18.93 2.91
C ASP A 282 -4.76 18.03 4.12
N GLY A 283 -4.95 18.67 5.27
CA GLY A 283 -5.07 18.01 6.56
C GLY A 283 -3.88 17.12 6.91
N PRO A 284 -2.76 17.71 7.37
CA PRO A 284 -1.63 16.98 7.93
C PRO A 284 -2.03 15.92 8.97
N GLN A 285 -3.13 16.13 9.71
CA GLN A 285 -3.67 15.16 10.67
C GLN A 285 -4.09 13.84 10.02
N VAL A 286 -4.61 13.84 8.78
CA VAL A 286 -4.96 12.61 8.04
C VAL A 286 -3.69 11.84 7.70
N LEU A 287 -2.65 12.54 7.21
CA LEU A 287 -1.36 11.93 6.87
C LEU A 287 -0.63 11.38 8.09
N LEU A 288 -0.69 12.08 9.22
CA LEU A 288 -0.09 11.62 10.48
C LEU A 288 -0.81 10.39 11.03
N THR A 289 -2.16 10.37 11.04
CA THR A 289 -2.92 9.18 11.42
C THR A 289 -2.60 8.00 10.51
N MET A 290 -2.51 8.22 9.19
CA MET A 290 -2.15 7.21 8.20
C MET A 290 -0.78 6.58 8.49
N VAL A 291 0.25 7.41 8.69
CA VAL A 291 1.62 6.91 8.94
C VAL A 291 1.72 6.17 10.27
N GLN A 292 1.05 6.67 11.32
CA GLN A 292 1.02 5.97 12.61
C GLN A 292 0.28 4.64 12.53
N LEU A 293 -0.84 4.56 11.81
CA LEU A 293 -1.56 3.30 11.59
C LEU A 293 -0.67 2.31 10.82
N ALA A 294 -0.02 2.75 9.75
CA ALA A 294 0.92 1.91 8.99
C ALA A 294 2.10 1.42 9.85
N GLU A 295 2.56 2.23 10.81
CA GLU A 295 3.58 1.82 11.77
C GLU A 295 3.08 0.74 12.73
N LEU A 296 1.91 0.93 13.34
CA LEU A 296 1.28 -0.05 14.24
C LEU A 296 1.02 -1.40 13.54
N GLN A 297 0.65 -1.35 12.27
CA GLN A 297 0.37 -2.52 11.45
C GLN A 297 1.61 -3.14 10.78
N GLY A 298 2.75 -2.46 10.83
CA GLY A 298 3.97 -2.90 10.14
C GLY A 298 3.89 -2.84 8.61
N TRP A 299 2.98 -2.06 8.02
CA TRP A 299 2.77 -1.98 6.57
C TRP A 299 3.89 -1.23 5.83
N GLU A 300 4.43 -1.81 4.76
CA GLU A 300 5.26 -1.08 3.80
C GLU A 300 4.41 -0.06 3.03
N SER A 301 5.05 0.97 2.50
CA SER A 301 4.38 1.98 1.67
C SER A 301 5.10 2.15 0.34
N THR A 302 4.32 2.22 -0.75
CA THR A 302 4.85 2.29 -2.11
C THR A 302 4.16 3.42 -2.88
N LEU A 303 4.95 4.36 -3.41
CA LEU A 303 4.46 5.39 -4.33
C LEU A 303 4.14 4.75 -5.68
N LEU A 304 2.88 4.85 -6.10
CA LEU A 304 2.37 4.30 -7.35
C LEU A 304 2.38 5.34 -8.46
N LYS A 305 1.96 6.57 -8.13
CA LYS A 305 1.92 7.68 -9.07
C LYS A 305 1.97 9.01 -8.35
N TYR A 306 2.64 9.98 -8.97
CA TYR A 306 2.55 11.40 -8.64
C TYR A 306 2.18 12.19 -9.90
N ASP A 307 1.38 13.24 -9.73
CA ASP A 307 1.00 14.17 -10.79
C ASP A 307 0.59 15.53 -10.19
N ASN A 308 0.27 16.50 -11.04
CA ASN A 308 -0.37 17.74 -10.59
C ASN A 308 -1.30 18.33 -11.65
N SER A 309 -2.20 19.21 -11.23
CA SER A 309 -3.24 19.79 -12.09
C SER A 309 -2.69 20.49 -13.35
N GLY A 310 -1.48 21.04 -13.29
CA GLY A 310 -0.83 21.74 -14.40
C GLY A 310 -0.52 20.85 -15.60
N ASN A 311 -0.39 19.53 -15.42
CA ASN A 311 -0.21 18.60 -16.53
C ASN A 311 -1.50 18.35 -17.33
N VAL A 312 -2.65 18.69 -16.75
CA VAL A 312 -3.96 18.60 -17.41
C VAL A 312 -4.41 19.97 -17.93
N SER A 313 -4.33 21.01 -17.09
CA SER A 313 -4.80 22.36 -17.45
C SER A 313 -3.86 23.11 -18.40
N GLY A 314 -2.57 22.77 -18.40
CA GLY A 314 -1.50 23.54 -19.05
C GLY A 314 -1.04 24.78 -18.27
N ASP A 315 -1.81 25.23 -17.27
CA ASP A 315 -1.41 26.30 -16.35
C ASP A 315 -0.50 25.75 -15.25
N ARG A 316 0.75 26.19 -15.25
CA ARG A 316 1.79 25.77 -14.30
C ARG A 316 2.10 26.81 -13.22
N SER A 317 1.31 27.88 -13.15
CA SER A 317 1.52 28.97 -12.18
C SER A 317 0.87 28.69 -10.83
N ASN A 318 -0.24 27.95 -10.82
CA ASN A 318 -1.03 27.63 -9.63
C ASN A 318 -1.57 26.20 -9.72
N VAL A 319 -0.77 25.24 -9.31
CA VAL A 319 -1.12 23.82 -9.40
C VAL A 319 -1.54 23.24 -8.06
N VAL A 320 -2.23 22.10 -8.12
CA VAL A 320 -2.50 21.22 -6.97
C VAL A 320 -1.78 19.89 -7.20
N GLY A 321 -1.05 19.43 -6.19
CA GLY A 321 -0.29 18.17 -6.22
C GLY A 321 -1.13 16.95 -5.86
N TYR A 322 -0.85 15.81 -6.50
CA TYR A 322 -1.59 14.56 -6.30
C TYR A 322 -0.64 13.38 -6.15
N ALA A 323 -0.85 12.53 -5.15
CA ALA A 323 -0.12 11.28 -4.99
C ALA A 323 -1.06 10.09 -4.80
N ALA A 324 -0.63 8.95 -5.34
CA ALA A 324 -1.19 7.64 -5.15
C ALA A 324 -0.16 6.78 -4.43
N ILE A 325 -0.46 6.38 -3.21
CA ILE A 325 0.42 5.56 -2.37
C ILE A 325 -0.40 4.38 -1.86
N ALA A 326 0.12 3.17 -1.98
CA ALA A 326 -0.45 1.99 -1.34
C ALA A 326 0.34 1.64 -0.08
N PHE A 327 -0.38 1.21 0.95
CA PHE A 327 0.15 0.61 2.16
C PHE A 327 -0.23 -0.85 2.17
N HIS A 328 0.77 -1.70 2.33
CA HIS A 328 0.61 -3.12 2.12
C HIS A 328 1.45 -3.93 3.10
N GLU A 329 1.10 -5.20 3.27
CA GLU A 329 1.90 -6.13 4.05
C GLU A 329 3.34 -6.20 3.51
N PRO A 330 4.34 -6.40 4.39
CA PRO A 330 5.72 -6.56 3.98
C PRO A 330 5.87 -7.68 2.95
N PHE A 331 6.77 -7.47 1.99
CA PHE A 331 7.03 -8.51 1.00
C PHE A 331 7.74 -9.70 1.64
N THR A 332 7.08 -10.86 1.64
CA THR A 332 7.62 -12.09 2.20
C THR A 332 7.55 -13.20 1.18
N LEU A 333 8.54 -14.09 1.17
CA LEU A 333 8.54 -15.30 0.36
C LEU A 333 8.40 -16.50 1.27
N SER A 334 7.49 -17.41 0.93
CA SER A 334 7.38 -18.71 1.58
C SER A 334 8.65 -19.55 1.34
N PRO A 335 8.95 -20.55 2.19
CA PRO A 335 10.07 -21.46 1.95
C PRO A 335 10.00 -22.16 0.58
N GLY A 336 8.80 -22.50 0.12
CA GLY A 336 8.59 -23.09 -1.21
C GLY A 336 8.94 -22.13 -2.34
N GLU A 337 8.53 -20.86 -2.26
CA GLU A 337 8.87 -19.85 -3.27
C GLU A 337 10.37 -19.55 -3.31
N LYS A 338 11.02 -19.46 -2.14
CA LYS A 338 12.48 -19.30 -2.06
C LYS A 338 13.20 -20.45 -2.77
N HIS A 339 12.77 -21.69 -2.55
CA HIS A 339 13.32 -22.88 -3.19
C HIS A 339 13.16 -22.85 -4.71
N GLU A 340 11.96 -22.51 -5.20
CA GLU A 340 11.70 -22.42 -6.63
C GLU A 340 12.49 -21.28 -7.31
N LEU A 341 12.67 -20.13 -6.64
CA LEU A 341 13.50 -19.04 -7.15
C LEU A 341 15.00 -19.41 -7.22
N LEU A 342 15.51 -20.17 -6.26
CA LEU A 342 16.89 -20.68 -6.30
C LEU A 342 17.09 -21.69 -7.44
N LYS A 343 16.14 -22.61 -7.62
CA LYS A 343 16.14 -23.53 -8.79
C LYS A 343 16.09 -22.77 -10.10
N LEU A 344 15.25 -21.74 -10.20
CA LEU A 344 15.14 -20.90 -11.39
C LEU A 344 16.49 -20.24 -11.70
N ALA A 345 17.15 -19.65 -10.70
CA ALA A 345 18.48 -19.06 -10.86
C ALA A 345 19.51 -20.07 -11.35
N ARG A 346 19.56 -21.26 -10.73
CA ARG A 346 20.52 -22.33 -11.11
C ARG A 346 20.30 -22.84 -12.52
N SER A 347 19.07 -23.25 -12.83
CA SER A 347 18.70 -23.78 -14.15
C SER A 347 18.91 -22.76 -15.27
N THR A 348 18.66 -21.47 -14.99
CA THR A 348 18.94 -20.39 -15.94
C THR A 348 20.44 -20.26 -16.23
N ILE A 349 21.30 -20.35 -15.21
CA ILE A 349 22.75 -20.33 -15.44
C ILE A 349 23.17 -21.55 -16.25
N GLU A 350 22.70 -22.74 -15.89
CA GLU A 350 23.00 -23.99 -16.58
C GLU A 350 22.62 -23.92 -18.06
N GLU A 351 21.38 -23.54 -18.37
CA GLU A 351 20.89 -23.41 -19.74
C GLU A 351 21.70 -22.40 -20.55
N TYR A 352 22.03 -21.24 -19.96
CA TYR A 352 22.85 -20.22 -20.61
C TYR A 352 24.28 -20.71 -20.88
N LEU A 353 24.88 -21.48 -19.97
CA LEU A 353 26.22 -22.04 -20.18
C LEU A 353 26.23 -23.13 -21.26
N GLU A 354 25.14 -23.88 -21.44
CA GLU A 354 25.00 -24.89 -22.50
C GLU A 354 24.70 -24.29 -23.88
N LYS A 355 23.76 -23.33 -23.93
CA LYS A 355 23.14 -22.87 -25.19
C LYS A 355 23.51 -21.44 -25.59
N GLY A 356 24.07 -20.66 -24.66
CA GLY A 356 24.33 -19.23 -24.83
C GLY A 356 23.10 -18.33 -24.65
N ASP A 357 21.95 -18.91 -24.28
CA ASP A 357 20.68 -18.22 -24.00
C ASP A 357 19.86 -19.00 -22.97
N PHE A 358 18.81 -18.41 -22.41
CA PHE A 358 17.92 -19.05 -21.43
C PHE A 358 16.45 -18.83 -21.77
N SER A 359 15.62 -19.80 -21.39
CA SER A 359 14.18 -19.78 -21.67
C SER A 359 13.41 -18.84 -20.73
N GLU A 360 12.25 -18.36 -21.19
CA GLU A 360 11.29 -17.66 -20.33
C GLU A 360 10.83 -18.56 -19.17
N THR A 361 10.46 -17.94 -18.05
CA THR A 361 9.98 -18.67 -16.88
C THR A 361 8.66 -19.40 -17.19
N ASP A 362 8.54 -20.65 -16.73
CA ASP A 362 7.36 -21.50 -16.92
C ASP A 362 6.08 -20.79 -16.44
N SER A 363 5.07 -20.72 -17.31
CA SER A 363 3.78 -20.10 -17.01
C SER A 363 3.03 -20.77 -15.85
N ILE A 364 3.12 -22.10 -15.72
CA ILE A 364 2.48 -22.86 -14.63
C ILE A 364 3.12 -22.48 -13.29
N LEU A 365 4.45 -22.31 -13.26
CA LEU A 365 5.15 -21.84 -12.05
C LEU A 365 4.67 -20.43 -11.66
N LEU A 366 4.53 -19.54 -12.63
CA LEU A 366 4.08 -18.16 -12.40
C LEU A 366 2.60 -18.03 -12.03
N GLU A 367 1.75 -18.96 -12.48
CA GLU A 367 0.35 -19.07 -12.04
C GLU A 367 0.27 -19.55 -10.60
N LYS A 368 1.09 -20.54 -10.24
CA LYS A 368 1.16 -21.07 -8.87
C LYS A 368 1.75 -20.05 -7.89
N HIS A 369 2.73 -19.25 -8.33
CA HIS A 369 3.47 -18.30 -7.49
C HIS A 369 3.44 -16.89 -8.09
N SER A 370 2.27 -16.25 -7.99
CA SER A 370 2.04 -14.90 -8.53
C SER A 370 3.00 -13.84 -7.96
N ILE A 371 3.53 -14.06 -6.74
CA ILE A 371 4.52 -13.19 -6.10
C ILE A 371 5.79 -13.00 -6.94
N MET A 372 6.14 -14.00 -7.77
CA MET A 372 7.31 -13.93 -8.65
C MET A 372 7.17 -12.88 -9.74
N ARG A 373 5.94 -12.41 -10.03
CA ARG A 373 5.67 -11.34 -11.00
C ARG A 373 5.77 -9.95 -10.39
N ILE A 374 5.89 -9.83 -9.07
CA ILE A 374 5.97 -8.53 -8.39
C ILE A 374 7.30 -7.88 -8.76
N PRO A 375 7.30 -6.61 -9.21
CA PRO A 375 8.52 -5.91 -9.54
C PRO A 375 9.46 -5.77 -8.34
N ARG A 376 10.64 -6.37 -8.42
CA ARG A 376 11.67 -6.28 -7.36
C ARG A 376 13.07 -6.24 -7.95
N SER A 377 13.89 -5.37 -7.39
CA SER A 377 15.33 -5.35 -7.62
C SER A 377 15.96 -6.54 -6.90
N VAL A 378 16.94 -7.20 -7.52
CA VAL A 378 17.61 -8.35 -6.90
C VAL A 378 19.11 -8.29 -7.10
N PHE A 379 19.84 -8.97 -6.21
CA PHE A 379 21.22 -9.38 -6.41
C PHE A 379 21.28 -10.91 -6.41
N VAL A 380 21.96 -11.48 -7.39
CA VAL A 380 22.30 -12.91 -7.39
C VAL A 380 23.79 -13.03 -7.09
N THR A 381 24.12 -13.74 -6.01
CA THR A 381 25.49 -13.95 -5.55
C THR A 381 25.87 -15.41 -5.73
N LEU A 382 27.03 -15.65 -6.30
CA LEU A 382 27.63 -16.96 -6.46
C LEU A 382 28.83 -17.07 -5.51
N LYS A 383 28.88 -18.13 -4.71
CA LYS A 383 30.02 -18.45 -3.84
C LYS A 383 30.58 -19.82 -4.18
N LYS A 384 31.91 -19.96 -4.14
CA LYS A 384 32.64 -21.23 -4.25
C LYS A 384 33.44 -21.44 -2.98
N SER A 385 33.17 -22.52 -2.25
CA SER A 385 33.81 -22.80 -0.95
C SER A 385 33.79 -21.59 0.00
N GLY A 386 32.63 -20.91 0.08
CA GLY A 386 32.42 -19.71 0.90
C GLY A 386 32.96 -18.40 0.33
N LYS A 387 33.77 -18.42 -0.75
CA LYS A 387 34.36 -17.23 -1.36
C LYS A 387 33.51 -16.70 -2.51
N LEU A 388 33.45 -15.37 -2.66
CA LEU A 388 32.74 -14.71 -3.75
C LEU A 388 33.28 -15.14 -5.13
N ARG A 389 32.39 -15.58 -6.02
CA ARG A 389 32.69 -16.03 -7.39
C ARG A 389 31.99 -15.21 -8.48
N GLY A 390 30.96 -14.46 -8.10
CA GLY A 390 30.24 -13.51 -8.94
C GLY A 390 29.10 -12.86 -8.16
N CYS A 391 28.80 -11.58 -8.39
CA CYS A 391 27.65 -10.91 -7.77
C CYS A 391 27.26 -9.67 -8.57
N ILE A 392 26.08 -9.74 -9.18
CA ILE A 392 25.46 -8.69 -9.98
C ILE A 392 24.00 -8.53 -9.54
N GLY A 393 23.54 -7.28 -9.54
CA GLY A 393 22.15 -6.93 -9.29
C GLY A 393 21.68 -5.77 -10.16
N ASP A 394 20.37 -5.56 -10.21
CA ASP A 394 19.72 -4.39 -10.80
C ASP A 394 19.05 -3.56 -9.70
N ILE A 395 19.11 -2.23 -9.83
CA ILE A 395 18.61 -1.26 -8.85
C ILE A 395 17.82 -0.15 -9.58
N VAL A 396 17.88 -0.07 -10.90
CA VAL A 396 17.42 1.12 -11.66
C VAL A 396 16.00 0.94 -12.17
N SER A 397 15.62 -0.30 -12.49
CA SER A 397 14.30 -0.61 -13.01
C SER A 397 13.90 -2.00 -12.51
N PRO A 398 13.10 -2.09 -11.42
CA PRO A 398 12.59 -3.38 -11.00
C PRO A 398 11.64 -3.89 -12.09
N GLY A 399 12.06 -4.93 -12.81
CA GLY A 399 11.18 -5.80 -13.58
C GLY A 399 10.60 -6.90 -12.70
N PRO A 400 9.76 -7.79 -13.25
CA PRO A 400 9.23 -8.95 -12.55
C PRO A 400 10.35 -9.73 -11.83
N LEU A 401 10.13 -10.11 -10.58
CA LEU A 401 11.14 -10.77 -9.74
C LEU A 401 11.80 -11.98 -10.43
N HIS A 402 11.01 -12.83 -11.11
CA HIS A 402 11.54 -13.99 -11.83
C HIS A 402 12.53 -13.58 -12.95
N GLU A 403 12.16 -12.63 -13.82
CA GLU A 403 13.01 -12.18 -14.93
C GLU A 403 14.30 -11.54 -14.41
N ASN A 404 14.17 -10.72 -13.37
CA ASN A 404 15.31 -10.08 -12.73
C ASN A 404 16.27 -11.10 -12.11
N ILE A 405 15.75 -12.17 -11.49
CA ILE A 405 16.58 -13.28 -11.00
C ILE A 405 17.30 -13.98 -12.15
N GLN A 406 16.60 -14.34 -13.23
CA GLN A 406 17.21 -15.01 -14.39
C GLN A 406 18.35 -14.16 -14.98
N LEU A 407 18.07 -12.87 -15.23
CA LEU A 407 19.02 -11.94 -15.82
C LEU A 407 20.24 -11.71 -14.91
N CYS A 408 20.02 -11.49 -13.62
CA CYS A 408 21.10 -11.30 -12.66
C CYS A 408 21.91 -12.58 -12.45
N ALA A 409 21.28 -13.76 -12.46
CA ALA A 409 21.98 -15.04 -12.34
C ALA A 409 22.98 -15.24 -13.49
N VAL A 410 22.54 -15.06 -14.73
CA VAL A 410 23.42 -15.13 -15.92
C VAL A 410 24.52 -14.08 -15.86
N ARG A 411 24.19 -12.84 -15.49
CA ARG A 411 25.20 -11.77 -15.38
C ARG A 411 26.24 -12.07 -14.31
N SER A 412 25.83 -12.61 -13.16
CA SER A 412 26.74 -13.01 -12.10
C SER A 412 27.66 -14.16 -12.51
N ALA A 413 27.17 -15.11 -13.32
CA ALA A 413 27.95 -16.25 -13.78
C ALA A 413 28.91 -15.91 -14.93
N ALA A 414 28.48 -15.07 -15.88
CA ALA A 414 29.16 -14.91 -17.16
C ALA A 414 29.62 -13.48 -17.49
N LYS A 415 29.11 -12.45 -16.78
CA LYS A 415 29.33 -11.04 -17.15
C LYS A 415 29.89 -10.17 -16.00
N ASP A 416 30.25 -10.77 -14.87
CA ASP A 416 30.93 -10.07 -13.78
C ASP A 416 32.41 -9.89 -14.12
N TYR A 417 32.80 -8.67 -14.54
CA TYR A 417 34.14 -8.35 -15.02
C TYR A 417 35.28 -8.61 -14.03
N ARG A 418 34.97 -8.84 -12.74
CA ARG A 418 35.96 -9.14 -11.70
C ARG A 418 36.44 -10.60 -11.77
N PHE A 419 35.71 -11.47 -12.48
CA PHE A 419 35.98 -12.90 -12.53
C PHE A 419 35.89 -13.41 -13.98
N SER A 420 36.58 -14.51 -14.29
CA SER A 420 36.35 -15.25 -15.54
C SER A 420 34.94 -15.87 -15.53
N PRO A 421 34.29 -16.07 -16.69
CA PRO A 421 33.01 -16.78 -16.76
C PRO A 421 33.05 -18.15 -16.07
N VAL A 422 31.97 -18.52 -15.39
CA VAL A 422 31.79 -19.84 -14.75
C VAL A 422 31.67 -20.93 -15.83
N THR A 423 32.22 -22.13 -15.57
CA THR A 423 32.04 -23.31 -16.43
C THR A 423 30.93 -24.23 -15.91
N LEU A 424 30.44 -25.14 -16.75
CA LEU A 424 29.42 -26.13 -16.35
C LEU A 424 29.90 -27.00 -15.19
N GLU A 425 31.15 -27.45 -15.22
CA GLU A 425 31.73 -28.26 -14.14
C GLU A 425 31.89 -27.44 -12.85
N GLU A 426 32.16 -26.14 -12.95
CA GLU A 426 32.27 -25.27 -11.78
C GLU A 426 30.90 -25.05 -11.13
N LEU A 427 29.82 -24.98 -11.91
CA LEU A 427 28.46 -24.67 -11.45
C LEU A 427 27.97 -25.63 -10.36
N GLU A 428 28.30 -26.93 -10.46
CA GLU A 428 27.88 -27.95 -9.49
C GLU A 428 28.33 -27.66 -8.06
N GLY A 429 29.52 -27.03 -7.91
CA GLY A 429 30.14 -26.68 -6.63
C GLY A 429 29.89 -25.25 -6.18
N LEU A 430 29.07 -24.48 -6.89
CA LEU A 430 28.67 -23.14 -6.48
C LEU A 430 27.47 -23.18 -5.54
N VAL A 431 27.44 -22.23 -4.62
CA VAL A 431 26.27 -21.90 -3.80
C VAL A 431 25.70 -20.59 -4.30
N ILE A 432 24.42 -20.60 -4.65
CA ILE A 432 23.68 -19.44 -5.13
C ILE A 432 22.90 -18.82 -3.96
N SER A 433 23.00 -17.51 -3.83
CA SER A 433 22.19 -16.72 -2.90
C SER A 433 21.51 -15.57 -3.65
N ILE A 434 20.28 -15.25 -3.25
CA ILE A 434 19.46 -14.20 -3.84
C ILE A 434 19.12 -13.21 -2.74
N SER A 435 19.38 -11.93 -2.98
CA SER A 435 18.94 -10.82 -2.14
C SER A 435 17.88 -10.04 -2.90
N VAL A 436 16.61 -10.13 -2.46
CA VAL A 436 15.49 -9.37 -3.01
C VAL A 436 15.37 -8.06 -2.26
N LEU A 437 15.48 -6.93 -2.95
CA LEU A 437 15.57 -5.63 -2.32
C LEU A 437 14.20 -5.03 -2.06
N GLU A 438 14.09 -4.33 -0.93
CA GLU A 438 13.04 -3.36 -0.69
C GLU A 438 13.23 -2.11 -1.56
N PHE A 439 12.16 -1.33 -1.72
CA PHE A 439 12.25 -0.07 -2.43
C PHE A 439 13.14 0.91 -1.63
N PRO A 440 14.13 1.55 -2.28
CA PRO A 440 15.04 2.45 -1.58
C PRO A 440 14.34 3.73 -1.14
N ILE A 441 14.47 4.04 0.15
CA ILE A 441 13.96 5.25 0.79
C ILE A 441 15.11 6.26 0.90
N GLN A 442 14.93 7.47 0.40
CA GLN A 442 15.92 8.53 0.53
C GLN A 442 16.09 8.92 2.00
N LEU A 443 17.33 8.97 2.48
CA LEU A 443 17.64 9.51 3.81
C LEU A 443 17.60 11.03 3.77
N GLN A 444 16.93 11.62 4.77
CA GLN A 444 16.86 13.05 4.98
C GLN A 444 17.68 13.44 6.22
N ALA A 445 18.57 14.41 6.06
CA ALA A 445 19.42 14.92 7.12
C ALA A 445 19.65 16.43 6.94
N ASP A 446 19.39 17.23 7.98
CA ASP A 446 19.66 18.68 7.98
C ASP A 446 21.17 18.95 7.84
N ASN A 447 21.97 18.05 8.39
CA ASN A 447 23.41 18.03 8.29
C ASN A 447 23.86 16.63 7.85
N PRO A 448 24.64 16.48 6.76
CA PRO A 448 25.16 15.19 6.33
C PRO A 448 25.88 14.36 7.40
N LEU A 449 26.42 15.00 8.44
CA LEU A 449 27.02 14.33 9.60
C LEU A 449 26.02 13.49 10.43
N GLN A 450 24.72 13.64 10.20
CA GLN A 450 23.67 12.84 10.84
C GLN A 450 23.41 11.51 10.13
N TYR A 451 23.82 11.33 8.87
CA TYR A 451 23.57 10.08 8.14
C TYR A 451 23.99 8.82 8.91
N PRO A 452 25.17 8.75 9.56
CA PRO A 452 25.57 7.62 10.39
C PRO A 452 24.54 7.19 11.44
N SER A 453 23.83 8.14 12.08
CA SER A 453 22.83 7.84 13.12
C SER A 453 21.47 7.43 12.57
N LEU A 454 21.22 7.64 11.27
CA LEU A 454 19.97 7.26 10.61
C LEU A 454 20.00 5.82 10.07
N LEU A 455 21.19 5.20 10.07
CA LEU A 455 21.42 3.85 9.57
C LEU A 455 21.30 2.82 10.69
N GLN A 456 20.71 1.67 10.35
CA GLN A 456 20.60 0.50 11.20
C GLN A 456 21.56 -0.60 10.70
N PRO A 457 22.71 -0.81 11.37
CA PRO A 457 23.63 -1.90 11.03
C PRO A 457 22.94 -3.26 10.99
N GLY A 458 23.29 -4.06 9.99
CA GLY A 458 22.71 -5.38 9.73
C GLY A 458 21.32 -5.38 9.11
N LYS A 459 20.64 -4.23 9.02
CA LYS A 459 19.31 -4.10 8.39
C LYS A 459 19.36 -3.28 7.09
N ASP A 460 20.09 -2.17 7.10
CA ASP A 460 20.04 -1.21 6.00
C ASP A 460 21.10 -1.50 4.93
N GLY A 461 20.69 -1.80 3.71
CA GLY A 461 21.51 -1.53 2.53
C GLY A 461 21.55 -0.03 2.26
N VAL A 462 22.63 0.46 1.65
CA VAL A 462 22.79 1.90 1.36
C VAL A 462 23.20 2.11 -0.09
N ILE A 463 22.48 2.98 -0.78
CA ILE A 463 22.86 3.54 -2.07
C ILE A 463 23.34 4.96 -1.83
N ILE A 464 24.48 5.33 -2.41
CA ILE A 464 24.91 6.73 -2.49
C ILE A 464 24.98 7.15 -3.95
N VAL A 465 24.46 8.33 -4.24
CA VAL A 465 24.62 9.02 -5.52
C VAL A 465 25.38 10.31 -5.26
N TYR A 466 26.51 10.49 -5.93
CA TYR A 466 27.33 11.70 -5.80
C TYR A 466 27.92 12.08 -7.16
N LYS A 467 27.62 13.29 -7.64
CA LYS A 467 28.12 13.84 -8.92
C LYS A 467 27.93 12.88 -10.11
N GLY A 468 26.74 12.27 -10.20
CA GLY A 468 26.38 11.32 -11.27
C GLY A 468 26.98 9.92 -11.12
N LYS A 469 27.84 9.68 -10.12
CA LYS A 469 28.32 8.33 -9.77
C LYS A 469 27.42 7.71 -8.72
N ARG A 470 27.34 6.38 -8.72
CA ARG A 470 26.54 5.61 -7.77
C ARG A 470 27.31 4.39 -7.27
N SER A 471 27.20 4.10 -5.99
CA SER A 471 27.57 2.81 -5.39
C SER A 471 26.48 2.34 -4.43
N ILE A 472 26.54 1.04 -4.14
CA ILE A 472 25.60 0.33 -3.26
C ILE A 472 26.35 -0.64 -2.35
N TYR A 473 25.88 -0.79 -1.12
CA TYR A 473 26.17 -1.94 -0.27
C TYR A 473 24.87 -2.57 0.21
N LEU A 474 24.86 -3.91 0.26
CA LEU A 474 23.76 -4.71 0.82
C LEU A 474 23.87 -4.76 2.35
N PRO A 475 22.78 -5.08 3.08
CA PRO A 475 22.79 -5.19 4.53
C PRO A 475 23.91 -6.11 5.07
N GLN A 476 24.24 -7.21 4.41
CA GLN A 476 25.29 -8.14 4.85
C GLN A 476 26.69 -7.50 4.99
N VAL A 477 26.97 -6.39 4.30
CA VAL A 477 28.29 -5.72 4.36
C VAL A 477 28.56 -5.12 5.74
N TRP A 478 27.52 -4.95 6.57
CA TRP A 478 27.68 -4.53 7.96
C TRP A 478 28.46 -5.53 8.82
N GLU A 479 28.49 -6.82 8.46
CA GLU A 479 29.28 -7.83 9.17
C GLU A 479 30.78 -7.51 9.09
N ASP A 480 31.24 -7.08 7.91
CA ASP A 480 32.63 -6.70 7.66
C ASP A 480 32.93 -5.25 8.10
N ILE A 481 31.94 -4.35 8.00
CA ILE A 481 32.10 -2.91 8.24
C ILE A 481 30.99 -2.39 9.18
N PRO A 482 31.02 -2.75 10.48
CA PRO A 482 29.92 -2.46 11.41
C PRO A 482 29.77 -0.98 11.79
N ASN A 483 30.82 -0.18 11.60
CA ASN A 483 30.79 1.25 11.93
C ASN A 483 30.17 2.07 10.78
N PRO A 484 29.07 2.82 11.01
CA PRO A 484 28.36 3.55 9.94
C PRO A 484 29.19 4.61 9.22
N VAL A 485 30.09 5.29 9.91
CA VAL A 485 30.99 6.29 9.30
C VAL A 485 31.95 5.61 8.32
N ASN A 486 32.55 4.49 8.74
CA ASN A 486 33.42 3.71 7.89
C ASN A 486 32.65 3.09 6.72
N PHE A 487 31.44 2.58 6.96
CA PHE A 487 30.56 2.01 5.94
C PHE A 487 30.29 3.00 4.81
N LEU A 488 29.82 4.22 5.15
CA LEU A 488 29.59 5.29 4.19
C LEU A 488 30.87 5.73 3.47
N SER A 489 31.98 5.75 4.20
CA SER A 489 33.27 6.16 3.62
C SER A 489 33.79 5.14 2.60
N GLN A 490 33.68 3.84 2.90
CA GLN A 490 34.02 2.77 1.98
C GLN A 490 33.06 2.72 0.78
N LEU A 491 31.79 3.07 1.00
CA LEU A 491 30.81 3.18 -0.08
C LEU A 491 31.19 4.31 -1.06
N CYS A 492 31.65 5.46 -0.57
CA CYS A 492 32.22 6.53 -1.40
C CYS A 492 33.45 6.08 -2.20
N LEU A 493 34.38 5.37 -1.55
CA LEU A 493 35.59 4.86 -2.20
C LEU A 493 35.26 3.86 -3.30
N LYS A 494 34.24 3.01 -3.10
CA LYS A 494 33.78 2.02 -4.09
C LYS A 494 33.35 2.64 -5.42
N GLN A 495 32.74 3.82 -5.40
CA GLN A 495 32.40 4.56 -6.64
C GLN A 495 33.57 5.44 -7.16
N GLY A 496 34.76 5.34 -6.59
CA GLY A 496 35.92 6.15 -6.95
C GLY A 496 35.74 7.65 -6.61
N SER A 497 35.13 7.94 -5.46
CA SER A 497 35.02 9.30 -4.90
C SER A 497 35.80 9.41 -3.57
N PRO A 498 36.12 10.62 -3.08
CA PRO A 498 36.76 10.81 -1.78
C PRO A 498 35.97 10.15 -0.65
N ALA A 499 36.64 9.60 0.36
CA ALA A 499 36.02 8.86 1.46
C ALA A 499 34.95 9.68 2.21
N ASN A 500 35.05 11.00 2.24
CA ASN A 500 34.10 11.89 2.87
C ASN A 500 32.99 12.40 1.92
N CYS A 501 32.79 11.80 0.74
CA CYS A 501 31.81 12.29 -0.23
C CYS A 501 30.37 12.34 0.33
N TRP A 502 30.03 11.45 1.26
CA TRP A 502 28.74 11.40 1.94
C TRP A 502 28.49 12.58 2.87
N GLN A 503 29.53 13.35 3.22
CA GLN A 503 29.43 14.57 4.03
C GLN A 503 29.09 15.81 3.19
N ASP A 504 29.15 15.70 1.86
CA ASP A 504 28.80 16.77 0.93
C ASP A 504 27.28 16.86 0.78
N ARG A 505 26.73 18.08 0.75
CA ARG A 505 25.29 18.32 0.56
C ARG A 505 24.76 17.86 -0.80
N GLN A 506 25.65 17.63 -1.78
CA GLN A 506 25.28 17.06 -3.08
C GLN A 506 25.13 15.54 -3.04
N ALA A 507 25.56 14.87 -1.96
CA ALA A 507 25.38 13.43 -1.82
C ALA A 507 23.93 13.11 -1.47
N ILE A 508 23.32 12.25 -2.27
CA ILE A 508 21.98 11.71 -2.03
C ILE A 508 22.15 10.28 -1.58
N LEU A 509 21.68 9.98 -0.37
CA LEU A 509 21.73 8.64 0.19
C LEU A 509 20.33 8.03 0.23
N TYR A 510 20.25 6.74 -0.08
CA TYR A 510 19.04 5.95 0.10
C TYR A 510 19.37 4.75 0.99
N ARG A 511 18.43 4.35 1.84
CA ARG A 511 18.46 3.08 2.57
C ARG A 511 17.43 2.10 2.01
N PHE A 512 17.66 0.80 2.13
CA PHE A 512 16.71 -0.26 1.74
C PHE A 512 16.97 -1.52 2.58
N GLY A 513 15.95 -2.30 2.91
CA GLY A 513 16.14 -3.67 3.40
C GLY A 513 16.34 -4.68 2.27
N ALA A 514 16.76 -5.89 2.62
CA ALA A 514 16.84 -6.99 1.67
C ALA A 514 16.39 -8.31 2.30
N LEU A 515 15.52 -9.03 1.60
CA LEU A 515 15.18 -10.41 1.89
C LEU A 515 16.21 -11.33 1.24
N GLU A 516 17.10 -11.89 2.05
CA GLU A 516 18.15 -12.81 1.60
C GLU A 516 17.77 -14.27 1.83
N PHE A 517 18.10 -15.12 0.86
CA PHE A 517 18.01 -16.57 0.96
C PHE A 517 19.01 -17.22 -0.01
N GLY A 518 19.46 -18.44 0.30
CA GLY A 518 20.45 -19.13 -0.51
C GLY A 518 20.33 -20.65 -0.40
N GLU A 519 21.02 -21.33 -1.30
CA GLU A 519 21.16 -22.77 -1.24
C GLU A 519 21.95 -23.21 -0.02
N GLU A 520 21.64 -24.39 0.51
CA GLU A 520 22.44 -25.00 1.54
C GLU A 520 23.82 -25.41 0.99
N HIS A 521 24.85 -25.30 1.83
CA HIS A 521 26.18 -25.79 1.49
C HIS A 521 26.11 -27.31 1.29
N LYS A 522 26.40 -27.76 0.07
CA LYS A 522 26.56 -29.18 -0.25
C LYS A 522 27.79 -29.78 0.42
#